data_AF-A0A1A7BVM1-F1
#
_entry.id   AF-A0A1A7BVM1-F1
#
_cell.length_a   1.000
_cell.length_b   1.000
_cell.length_c   1.000
_cell.angle_alpha   90.00
_cell.angle_beta   90.00
_cell.angle_gamma   90.00
#
_symmetry.space_group_name_H-M   'P 1'
#
loop_
_entity.id
_entity.type
_entity.pdbx_description
1 polymer ?
#
loop_
_entity_poly.entity_id
_entity_poly.type
_entity_poly.pdbx_seq_one_letter_code
_entity_poly.pdbx_strand_id
1 'polypeptide(L)' 'MREHGNMHNTGGAMQRLTPAERLVAAMAMRGTPYKSIARSLDKSPATVRNQLHMIYQKLGVSNRTALSCALLSDL' A
#
# COMPACT_ATOMS: atom_id res chain seq x y z
N MET A 1 -4.04 9.99 20.49
CA MET A 1 -4.95 10.23 19.36
C MET A 1 -5.10 8.95 18.54
N ARG A 2 -6.31 8.40 18.44
CA ARG A 2 -6.68 7.35 17.46
C ARG A 2 -8.02 7.74 16.85
N GLU A 3 -7.94 8.59 15.84
CA GLU A 3 -9.04 9.03 15.00
C GLU A 3 -9.44 7.91 14.03
N HIS A 4 -10.46 7.13 14.36
CA HIS A 4 -11.17 6.32 13.37
C HIS A 4 -12.29 7.18 12.75
N GLY A 5 -11.88 8.19 12.00
CA GLY A 5 -12.75 8.93 11.08
C GLY A 5 -12.84 8.19 9.75
N ASN A 6 -13.64 7.13 9.68
CA ASN A 6 -14.12 6.60 8.41
C ASN A 6 -15.47 7.27 8.12
N MET A 7 -15.46 8.43 7.46
CA MET A 7 -16.72 9.04 7.02
C MET A 7 -16.76 9.31 5.51
N HIS A 8 -15.79 9.96 4.88
CA HIS A 8 -15.83 10.13 3.41
C HIS A 8 -14.40 10.31 2.86
N ASN A 9 -13.81 9.27 2.29
CA ASN A 9 -12.55 9.44 1.56
C ASN A 9 -12.78 9.23 0.06
N THR A 10 -13.21 10.31 -0.60
CA THR A 10 -13.21 10.45 -2.06
C THR A 10 -11.81 10.80 -2.59
N GLY A 11 -10.79 10.80 -1.73
CA GLY A 11 -9.39 10.88 -2.11
C GLY A 11 -8.83 9.48 -2.36
N GLY A 12 -8.25 9.30 -3.54
CA GLY A 12 -7.62 8.08 -4.02
C GLY A 12 -6.85 7.26 -2.99
N ALA A 13 -6.87 5.94 -3.12
CA ALA A 13 -6.09 5.03 -2.30
C ALA A 13 -4.59 5.45 -2.26
N MET A 14 -4.04 5.95 -3.36
CA MET A 14 -2.65 6.44 -3.37
C MET A 14 -2.44 7.71 -2.54
N GLN A 15 -3.44 8.59 -2.44
CA GLN A 15 -3.31 9.86 -1.71
C GLN A 15 -3.13 9.65 -0.20
N ARG A 16 -3.69 8.58 0.36
CA ARG A 16 -3.56 8.19 1.78
C ARG A 16 -2.18 7.65 2.16
N LEU A 17 -1.37 7.28 1.17
CA LEU A 17 -0.05 6.68 1.37
C LEU A 17 1.03 7.75 1.29
N THR A 18 2.12 7.54 2.05
CA THR A 18 3.36 8.32 1.91
C THR A 18 4.05 8.01 0.57
N PRO A 19 4.95 8.88 0.07
CA PRO A 19 5.62 8.66 -1.21
C PRO A 19 6.32 7.29 -1.31
N ALA A 20 6.97 6.83 -0.23
CA ALA A 20 7.62 5.53 -0.18
C ALA A 20 6.60 4.36 -0.23
N GLU A 21 5.49 4.51 0.50
CA GLU A 21 4.41 3.52 0.51
C GLU A 21 3.71 3.43 -0.85
N ARG A 22 3.54 4.55 -1.57
CA ARG A 22 2.98 4.59 -2.93
C ARG A 22 3.82 3.77 -3.90
N LEU A 23 5.15 3.88 -3.84
CA LEU A 23 6.05 3.08 -4.68
C LEU A 23 5.90 1.58 -4.42
N VAL A 24 5.87 1.19 -3.15
CA VAL A 24 5.66 -0.21 -2.75
C VAL A 24 4.28 -0.71 -3.19
N ALA A 25 3.23 0.09 -2.98
CA ALA A 25 1.86 -0.24 -3.37
C ALA A 25 1.71 -0.38 -4.90
N ALA A 26 2.32 0.53 -5.68
CA ALA A 26 2.28 0.49 -7.14
C ALA A 26 2.96 -0.77 -7.71
N MET A 27 4.09 -1.19 -7.14
CA MET A 27 4.73 -2.45 -7.53
C MET A 27 3.95 -3.67 -7.06
N ALA A 28 3.35 -3.62 -5.87
CA ALA A 28 2.52 -4.69 -5.35
C ALA A 28 1.25 -4.91 -6.20
N MET A 29 0.63 -3.84 -6.69
CA MET A 29 -0.48 -3.84 -7.65
C MET A 29 -0.11 -4.58 -8.95
N ARG A 30 1.12 -4.41 -9.46
CA ARG A 30 1.61 -5.15 -10.63
C ARG A 30 1.80 -6.65 -10.39
N GLY A 31 1.55 -7.14 -9.18
CA GLY A 31 1.77 -8.54 -8.79
C GLY A 31 3.22 -8.85 -8.41
N THR A 32 4.09 -7.83 -8.34
CA THR A 32 5.50 -8.01 -7.97
C THR A 32 5.58 -8.53 -6.52
N PRO A 33 6.30 -9.64 -6.26
CA PRO A 33 6.47 -10.14 -4.91
C PRO A 33 7.32 -9.18 -4.08
N TYR A 34 7.02 -9.10 -2.78
CA TYR A 34 7.70 -8.18 -1.85
C TYR A 34 9.23 -8.32 -1.84
N LYS A 35 9.78 -9.51 -2.17
CA LYS A 35 11.22 -9.74 -2.31
C LYS A 35 11.81 -9.00 -3.50
N SER A 36 11.11 -9.01 -4.64
CA SER A 36 11.52 -8.28 -5.83
C SER A 36 11.34 -6.77 -5.63
N ILE A 37 10.25 -6.35 -4.97
CA ILE A 37 10.07 -4.93 -4.57
C ILE A 37 11.24 -4.46 -3.68
N ALA A 38 11.63 -5.29 -2.71
CA ALA A 38 12.76 -5.01 -1.84
C ALA A 38 14.07 -4.86 -2.63
N ARG A 39 14.31 -5.75 -3.60
CA ARG A 39 15.45 -5.64 -4.52
C ARG A 39 15.40 -4.38 -5.37
N SER A 40 14.23 -4.02 -5.91
CA SER A 40 14.05 -2.84 -6.77
C SER A 40 14.18 -1.52 -6.02
N LEU A 41 13.83 -1.48 -4.73
CA LEU A 41 13.94 -0.29 -3.88
C LEU A 41 15.25 -0.21 -3.08
N ASP A 42 16.15 -1.18 -3.26
CA ASP A 42 17.35 -1.36 -2.42
C ASP A 42 17.00 -1.33 -0.91
N LYS A 43 15.97 -2.10 -0.53
CA LYS A 43 15.47 -2.23 0.84
C LYS A 43 15.55 -3.65 1.33
N SER A 44 15.61 -3.82 2.65
CA SER A 44 15.44 -5.13 3.27
C SER A 44 14.01 -5.66 3.05
N PRO A 45 13.85 -6.97 2.76
CA PRO A 45 12.52 -7.58 2.58
C PRO A 45 11.65 -7.48 3.84
N ALA A 46 12.27 -7.39 5.03
CA ALA A 46 11.56 -7.09 6.28
C ALA A 46 10.95 -5.68 6.27
N THR A 47 11.68 -4.68 5.77
CA THR A 47 11.21 -3.29 5.67
C THR A 47 10.05 -3.16 4.68
N VAL A 48 10.12 -3.85 3.53
CA VAL A 48 9.00 -3.86 2.56
C VAL A 48 7.78 -4.57 3.12
N ARG A 49 7.96 -5.67 3.86
CA ARG A 49 6.86 -6.35 4.55
C ARG A 49 6.19 -5.45 5.58
N ASN A 50 6.98 -4.72 6.37
CA ASN A 50 6.45 -3.75 7.34
C ASN A 50 5.69 -2.61 6.65
N GLN A 51 6.24 -2.08 5.56
CA GLN A 51 5.55 -1.06 4.74
C GLN A 51 4.23 -1.60 4.18
N LEU A 52 4.21 -2.81 3.62
CA LEU A 52 2.97 -3.44 3.13
C LEU A 52 1.94 -3.60 4.25
N HIS A 53 2.36 -4.01 5.44
CA HIS A 53 1.46 -4.09 6.59
C HIS A 53 0.87 -2.72 6.95
N MET A 54 1.70 -1.67 7.01
CA MET A 54 1.23 -0.30 7.28
C MET A 54 0.28 0.19 6.17
N ILE A 55 0.59 -0.10 4.91
CA ILE A 55 -0.26 0.21 3.74
C ILE A 55 -1.62 -0.47 3.90
N TYR A 56 -1.64 -1.75 4.23
CA TYR A 56 -2.86 -2.53 4.48
C TYR A 56 -3.70 -1.92 5.59
N GLN A 57 -3.09 -1.54 6.71
CA GLN A 57 -3.80 -0.88 7.81
C GLN A 57 -4.33 0.50 7.43
N LYS A 58 -3.53 1.31 6.73
CA LYS A 58 -3.93 2.67 6.31
C LYS A 58 -5.08 2.65 5.31
N LEU A 59 -5.11 1.67 4.42
CA LEU A 59 -6.16 1.49 3.42
C LEU A 59 -7.35 0.69 3.93
N GLY A 60 -7.21 -0.01 5.06
CA GLY A 60 -8.23 -0.92 5.59
C GLY A 60 -8.41 -2.18 4.74
N VAL A 61 -7.36 -2.61 4.04
CA VAL A 61 -7.40 -3.80 3.17
C VAL A 61 -6.62 -4.94 3.82
N SER A 62 -7.14 -6.17 3.72
CA SER A 62 -6.52 -7.35 4.36
C SER A 62 -5.64 -8.17 3.41
N ASN A 63 -5.77 -7.96 2.10
CA ASN A 63 -5.18 -8.82 1.08
C ASN A 63 -4.58 -8.01 -0.07
N ARG A 64 -3.57 -8.58 -0.73
CA ARG A 64 -2.98 -8.01 -1.96
C ARG A 64 -4.03 -7.75 -3.05
N THR A 65 -5.04 -8.61 -3.17
CA THR A 65 -6.14 -8.43 -4.13
C THR A 65 -6.97 -7.20 -3.81
N ALA A 66 -7.33 -7.01 -2.53
CA ALA A 66 -8.07 -5.83 -2.09
C ALA A 66 -7.25 -4.55 -2.25
N LEU A 67 -5.94 -4.60 -1.99
CA LEU A 67 -5.01 -3.50 -2.30
C LEU A 67 -5.06 -3.15 -3.79
N SER A 68 -4.94 -4.15 -4.66
CA SER A 68 -4.91 -3.95 -6.11
C SER A 68 -6.23 -3.35 -6.60
N CYS A 69 -7.36 -3.86 -6.10
CA CYS A 69 -8.69 -3.32 -6.39
C CYS A 69 -8.81 -1.85 -5.95
N ALA A 70 -8.40 -1.53 -4.72
CA ALA A 70 -8.44 -0.16 -4.19
C ALA A 70 -7.57 0.82 -5.00
N LEU A 71 -6.43 0.37 -5.51
CA LEU A 71 -5.54 1.18 -6.35
C LEU A 71 -6.03 1.29 -7.80
N LEU A 72 -6.67 0.25 -8.34
CA LEU A 72 -7.26 0.26 -9.68
C LEU A 72 -8.46 1.19 -9.76
N SER A 73 -9.22 1.34 -8.68
CA SER A 73 -10.31 2.32 -8.60
C SER A 73 -9.83 3.79 -8.61
N ASP A 74 -8.52 4.02 -8.52
CA ASP A 74 -7.88 5.35 -8.49
C ASP A 74 -7.09 5.67 -9.78
N LEU A 75 -7.13 4.76 -10.77
CA LEU A 75 -6.47 4.91 -12.08
C LEU A 75 -7.46 5.43 -13.13
#